data_AF-A0AAV8DGP5-F1
#
_entry.id   AF-A0AAV8DGP5-F1
#
_cell.length_a   1.000
_cell.length_b   1.000
_cell.length_c   1.000
_cell.angle_alpha   90.00
_cell.angle_beta   90.00
_cell.angle_gamma   90.00
#
_symmetry.space_group_name_H-M   'P 1'
#
loop_
_entity.id
_entity.type
_entity.pdbx_description
1 polymer ?
#
loop_
_entity_poly.entity_id
_entity_poly.type
_entity_poly.pdbx_seq_one_letter_code
_entity_poly.pdbx_strand_id
1 'polypeptide(L)'
;MHQIKRSDQATTNTDNVGQKKRNRDNLQVYNVATNLARSQVEASNRKTNGLERVRGRENQKRQYKQASGRVMAMLPDEIWQRILESGAETCRLDYRDLCCLSIASRRLNRLSLDPTLWAILLARDFPSPTSPPSKSLYKTMYERNKSRKIMQWRRKVLNAESQLAMCKNKLTDLESMMMVENGKLRATAQQITNLERTRSASVALNVWQPEVVRGRQKQMVEQCTVPIQSRLDSLKMEFQVCKQQIATYSKAYDKEKKRFIEHEEAVRSLKYQPLQGNQLVPEKNEVKIKRKKLKHRHCKF
;
A
#
# COMPACT_ATOMS: atom_id res chain seq x y z
N MET A 1 -69.24 108.08 -34.13
CA MET A 1 -69.39 107.58 -32.75
C MET A 1 -68.73 106.21 -32.63
N HIS A 2 -68.12 105.96 -31.46
CA HIS A 2 -67.30 104.83 -31.02
C HIS A 2 -67.59 103.42 -31.62
N GLN A 3 -66.53 102.61 -31.78
CA GLN A 3 -66.25 101.43 -30.93
C GLN A 3 -65.07 100.57 -31.44
N ILE A 4 -64.34 100.00 -30.47
CA ILE A 4 -63.68 98.67 -30.43
C ILE A 4 -62.58 98.34 -31.46
N LYS A 5 -61.42 97.91 -30.93
CA LYS A 5 -60.71 96.69 -31.40
C LYS A 5 -59.68 96.19 -30.38
N ARG A 6 -59.92 94.97 -29.88
CA ARG A 6 -58.94 94.03 -29.30
C ARG A 6 -58.66 92.95 -30.35
N SER A 7 -57.40 92.54 -30.48
CA SER A 7 -56.82 91.28 -31.01
C SER A 7 -55.29 91.52 -31.04
N ASP A 8 -54.33 90.63 -30.76
CA ASP A 8 -54.27 89.25 -30.27
C ASP A 8 -52.83 88.94 -29.80
N GLN A 9 -52.70 87.84 -29.07
CA GLN A 9 -51.47 87.26 -28.51
C GLN A 9 -50.68 86.40 -29.51
N ALA A 10 -49.40 86.17 -29.16
CA ALA A 10 -48.64 84.90 -29.22
C ALA A 10 -47.34 84.93 -30.04
N THR A 11 -46.21 84.74 -29.35
CA THR A 11 -45.06 83.89 -29.76
C THR A 11 -44.00 83.84 -28.65
N THR A 12 -43.20 82.77 -28.66
CA THR A 12 -42.02 82.43 -27.83
C THR A 12 -42.26 81.53 -26.61
N ASN A 13 -42.29 80.21 -26.86
CA ASN A 13 -42.23 79.18 -25.81
C ASN A 13 -41.41 77.97 -26.32
N THR A 14 -40.08 78.11 -26.43
CA THR A 14 -39.18 77.01 -26.83
C THR A 14 -37.79 76.97 -26.15
N ASP A 15 -37.43 77.92 -25.29
CA ASP A 15 -36.07 77.95 -24.69
C ASP A 15 -35.96 77.34 -23.28
N ASN A 16 -37.07 77.03 -22.61
CA ASN A 16 -37.07 76.61 -21.20
C ASN A 16 -36.83 75.10 -20.95
N VAL A 17 -36.85 74.26 -21.99
CA VAL A 17 -36.71 72.79 -21.83
C VAL A 17 -35.24 72.33 -21.88
N GLY A 18 -34.37 73.05 -22.61
CA GLY A 18 -32.96 72.69 -22.79
C GLY A 18 -32.03 73.05 -21.61
N GLN A 19 -32.40 73.99 -20.75
CA GLN A 19 -31.60 74.38 -19.57
C GLN A 19 -31.93 73.53 -18.33
N LYS A 20 -33.20 73.14 -18.13
CA LYS A 20 -33.60 72.25 -17.02
C LYS A 20 -33.03 70.85 -17.14
N LYS A 21 -32.88 70.32 -18.37
CA LYS A 21 -32.32 68.98 -18.61
C LYS A 21 -30.81 68.94 -18.33
N ARG A 22 -30.05 69.94 -18.82
CA ARG A 22 -28.60 70.08 -18.56
C ARG A 22 -28.25 70.25 -17.07
N ASN A 23 -29.05 70.98 -16.30
CA ASN A 23 -28.83 71.12 -14.86
C ASN A 23 -29.12 69.83 -14.08
N ARG A 24 -30.06 69.00 -14.54
CA ARG A 24 -30.37 67.72 -13.89
C ARG A 24 -29.27 66.68 -14.16
N ASP A 25 -28.74 66.66 -15.38
CA ASP A 25 -27.65 65.77 -15.78
C ASP A 25 -26.34 66.16 -15.07
N ASN A 26 -26.03 67.46 -14.95
CA ASN A 26 -24.87 67.93 -14.17
C ASN A 26 -24.98 67.61 -12.67
N LEU A 27 -26.17 67.72 -12.09
CA LEU A 27 -26.39 67.37 -10.67
C LEU A 27 -26.29 65.86 -10.44
N GLN A 28 -26.73 65.04 -11.41
CA GLN A 28 -26.53 63.59 -11.36
C GLN A 28 -25.04 63.22 -11.47
N VAL A 29 -24.29 63.84 -12.39
CA VAL A 29 -22.85 63.58 -12.54
C VAL A 29 -22.08 63.96 -11.26
N TYR A 30 -22.41 65.10 -10.63
CA TYR A 30 -21.76 65.53 -9.39
C TYR A 30 -22.08 64.60 -8.20
N ASN A 31 -23.31 64.11 -8.12
CA ASN A 31 -23.72 63.14 -7.09
C ASN A 31 -23.08 61.76 -7.30
N VAL A 32 -22.92 61.33 -8.56
CA VAL A 32 -22.21 60.07 -8.86
C VAL A 32 -20.73 60.18 -8.52
N ALA A 33 -20.07 61.30 -8.86
CA ALA A 33 -18.66 61.51 -8.54
C ALA A 33 -18.38 61.57 -7.03
N THR A 34 -19.23 62.26 -6.27
CA THR A 34 -19.10 62.35 -4.80
C THR A 34 -19.37 61.03 -4.09
N ASN A 35 -20.35 60.25 -4.55
CA ASN A 35 -20.60 58.91 -4.02
C ASN A 35 -19.48 57.93 -4.37
N LEU A 36 -18.89 58.04 -5.56
CA LEU A 36 -17.73 57.23 -5.96
C LEU A 36 -16.50 57.57 -5.10
N ALA A 37 -16.25 58.86 -4.84
CA ALA A 37 -15.17 59.31 -3.98
C ALA A 37 -15.35 58.82 -2.52
N ARG A 38 -16.56 58.92 -1.95
CA ARG A 38 -16.86 58.36 -0.62
C ARG A 38 -16.65 56.84 -0.58
N SER A 39 -17.14 56.13 -1.59
CA SER A 39 -16.97 54.67 -1.68
C SER A 39 -15.50 54.26 -1.74
N GLN A 40 -14.65 55.00 -2.45
CA GLN A 40 -13.20 54.74 -2.51
C GLN A 40 -12.48 55.02 -1.19
N VAL A 41 -12.88 56.09 -0.48
CA VAL A 41 -12.34 56.40 0.86
C VAL A 41 -12.78 55.35 1.87
N GLU A 42 -14.04 54.94 1.86
CA GLU A 42 -14.55 53.86 2.72
C GLU A 42 -13.88 52.51 2.41
N ALA A 43 -13.65 52.18 1.14
CA ALA A 43 -12.95 50.97 0.75
C ALA A 43 -11.48 50.99 1.22
N SER A 44 -10.82 52.15 1.16
CA SER A 44 -9.45 52.32 1.68
C SER A 44 -9.40 52.20 3.21
N ASN A 45 -10.36 52.82 3.92
CA ASN A 45 -10.46 52.71 5.38
C ASN A 45 -10.84 51.29 5.85
N ARG A 46 -11.64 50.54 5.09
CA ARG A 46 -11.92 49.13 5.39
C ARG A 46 -10.67 48.26 5.20
N LYS A 47 -9.83 48.55 4.20
CA LYS A 47 -8.56 47.86 3.97
C LYS A 47 -7.54 48.13 5.08
N THR A 48 -7.39 49.39 5.51
CA THR A 48 -6.46 49.74 6.60
C THR A 48 -6.91 49.17 7.94
N ASN A 49 -8.19 49.28 8.28
CA ASN A 49 -8.76 48.68 9.49
C ASN A 49 -8.68 47.15 9.49
N GLY A 50 -8.81 46.50 8.32
CA GLY A 50 -8.61 45.07 8.16
C GLY A 50 -7.15 44.66 8.44
N LEU A 51 -6.19 45.40 7.88
CA LEU A 51 -4.76 45.15 8.08
C LEU A 51 -4.32 45.38 9.53
N GLU A 52 -4.85 46.39 10.23
CA GLU A 52 -4.54 46.61 11.65
C GLU A 52 -5.14 45.54 12.56
N ARG A 53 -6.34 45.03 12.26
CA ARG A 53 -6.91 43.89 12.99
C ARG A 53 -6.12 42.61 12.78
N VAL A 54 -5.62 42.37 11.56
CA VAL A 54 -4.74 41.22 11.27
C VAL A 54 -3.40 41.37 12.00
N ARG A 55 -2.79 42.56 11.96
CA ARG A 55 -1.54 42.88 12.68
C ARG A 55 -1.72 42.76 14.20
N GLY A 56 -2.85 43.20 14.74
CA GLY A 56 -3.19 43.06 16.17
C GLY A 56 -3.33 41.60 16.59
N ARG A 57 -4.00 40.76 15.79
CA ARG A 57 -4.12 39.31 16.04
C ARG A 57 -2.77 38.60 15.92
N GLU A 58 -1.92 38.97 14.97
CA GLU A 58 -0.57 38.42 14.86
C GLU A 58 0.33 38.82 16.03
N ASN A 59 0.25 40.07 16.48
CA ASN A 59 1.00 40.54 17.65
C ASN A 59 0.53 39.86 18.93
N GLN A 60 -0.79 39.66 19.12
CA GLN A 60 -1.31 38.86 20.21
C GLN A 60 -0.79 37.41 20.15
N LYS A 61 -0.84 36.77 18.98
CA LYS A 61 -0.29 35.41 18.80
C LYS A 61 1.21 35.35 19.11
N ARG A 62 1.98 36.37 18.70
CA ARG A 62 3.42 36.49 19.03
C ARG A 62 3.64 36.65 20.53
N GLN A 63 2.85 37.48 21.20
CA GLN A 63 2.94 37.73 22.63
C GLN A 63 2.58 36.49 23.46
N TYR A 64 1.51 35.76 23.11
CA TYR A 64 1.18 34.47 23.73
C TYR A 64 2.25 33.40 23.48
N LYS A 65 2.84 33.36 22.27
CA LYS A 65 3.96 32.45 21.96
C LYS A 65 5.23 32.79 22.75
N GLN A 66 5.49 34.08 22.99
CA GLN A 66 6.62 34.55 23.80
C GLN A 66 6.41 34.32 25.31
N ALA A 67 5.19 34.50 25.80
CA ALA A 67 4.82 34.22 27.19
C ALA A 67 4.86 32.72 27.50
N SER A 68 4.31 31.88 26.62
CA SER A 68 4.35 30.41 26.76
C SER A 68 5.79 29.86 26.69
N GLY A 69 6.65 30.44 25.84
CA GLY A 69 8.07 30.11 25.78
C GLY A 69 8.87 30.52 27.03
N ARG A 70 8.46 31.59 27.73
CA ARG A 70 9.10 32.03 28.99
C ARG A 70 8.78 31.09 30.16
N VAL A 71 7.53 30.65 30.30
CA VAL A 71 7.11 29.80 31.43
C VAL A 71 7.90 28.49 31.48
N MET A 72 8.12 27.86 30.31
CA MET A 72 8.92 26.62 30.23
C MET A 72 10.40 26.83 30.60
N ALA A 73 10.94 28.02 30.39
CA ALA A 73 12.34 28.33 30.71
C ALA A 73 12.57 28.68 32.19
N MET A 74 11.51 29.01 32.96
CA MET A 74 11.64 29.51 34.35
C MET A 74 11.52 28.44 35.44
N LEU A 75 10.98 27.26 35.13
CA LEU A 75 10.94 26.13 36.08
C LEU A 75 12.38 25.71 36.48
N PRO A 76 12.68 25.29 37.72
CA PRO A 76 13.98 24.72 38.10
C PRO A 76 14.28 23.36 37.44
N ASP A 77 15.55 22.95 37.41
CA ASP A 77 15.98 21.69 36.74
C ASP A 77 15.40 20.46 37.43
N GLU A 78 15.26 20.51 38.76
CA GLU A 78 14.73 19.45 39.60
C GLU A 78 13.26 19.17 39.27
N ILE A 79 12.47 20.22 39.03
CA ILE A 79 11.06 20.10 38.66
C ILE A 79 10.93 19.51 37.26
N TRP A 80 11.77 19.94 36.32
CA TRP A 80 11.81 19.36 34.98
C TRP A 80 12.21 17.89 34.99
N GLN A 81 13.22 17.53 35.78
CA GLN A 81 13.66 16.15 35.95
C GLN A 81 12.51 15.27 36.48
N ARG A 82 11.81 15.72 37.53
CA ARG A 82 10.63 15.02 38.06
C ARG A 82 9.51 14.87 37.05
N ILE A 83 9.20 15.91 36.27
CA ILE A 83 8.19 15.84 35.21
C ILE A 83 8.58 14.77 34.16
N LEU A 84 9.85 14.74 33.75
CA LEU A 84 10.34 13.77 32.77
C LEU A 84 10.35 12.34 33.33
N GLU A 85 10.76 12.15 34.58
CA GLU A 85 10.77 10.86 35.28
C GLU A 85 9.34 10.32 35.40
N SER A 86 8.42 11.10 35.97
CA SER A 86 7.02 10.73 36.09
C SER A 86 6.37 10.46 34.72
N GLY A 87 6.75 11.22 33.69
CA GLY A 87 6.31 10.96 32.31
C GLY A 87 6.79 9.62 31.77
N ALA A 88 8.04 9.24 32.04
CA ALA A 88 8.60 7.96 31.62
C ALA A 88 7.96 6.78 32.38
N GLU A 89 7.77 6.92 33.70
CA GLU A 89 7.13 5.93 34.57
C GLU A 89 5.67 5.68 34.17
N THR A 90 4.90 6.74 33.91
CA THR A 90 3.50 6.66 33.48
C THR A 90 3.33 6.27 32.00
N CYS A 91 4.42 5.96 31.30
CA CYS A 91 4.43 5.63 29.87
C CYS A 91 3.85 6.73 28.95
N ARG A 92 3.80 7.97 29.43
CA ARG A 92 3.39 9.15 28.65
C ARG A 92 4.52 9.72 27.80
N LEU A 93 5.75 9.36 28.13
CA LEU A 93 6.97 9.81 27.49
C LEU A 93 7.76 8.60 27.00
N ASP A 94 8.03 8.54 25.70
CA ASP A 94 8.86 7.50 25.10
C ASP A 94 10.26 7.99 24.72
N TYR A 95 11.10 7.09 24.19
CA TYR A 95 12.45 7.46 23.75
C TYR A 95 12.44 8.47 22.59
N ARG A 96 11.38 8.51 21.77
CA ARG A 96 11.24 9.43 20.64
C ARG A 96 10.95 10.82 21.17
N ASP A 97 10.03 10.93 22.12
CA ASP A 97 9.67 12.17 22.80
C ASP A 97 10.89 12.77 23.50
N LEU A 98 11.66 11.96 24.24
CA LEU A 98 12.93 12.42 24.84
C LEU A 98 13.93 12.91 23.78
N CYS A 99 14.04 12.21 22.64
CA CYS A 99 14.90 12.65 21.54
C CYS A 99 14.40 13.98 20.94
N CYS A 100 13.10 14.16 20.76
CA CYS A 100 12.49 15.39 20.29
C CYS A 100 12.75 16.56 21.27
N LEU A 101 12.56 16.32 22.57
CA LEU A 101 12.84 17.30 23.63
C LEU A 101 14.32 17.69 23.68
N SER A 102 15.22 16.73 23.44
CA SER A 102 16.68 16.99 23.37
C SER A 102 17.08 17.91 22.20
N ILE A 103 16.29 17.93 21.13
CA ILE A 103 16.50 18.82 19.99
C ILE A 103 15.86 20.20 20.26
N ALA A 104 14.74 20.23 20.98
CA ALA A 104 13.97 21.45 21.23
C ALA A 104 14.69 22.48 22.11
N SER A 105 15.52 22.05 23.08
CA SER A 105 16.25 22.95 23.98
C SER A 105 17.58 22.37 24.46
N ARG A 106 18.61 23.20 24.59
CA ARG A 106 19.90 22.81 25.20
C ARG A 106 19.75 22.32 26.64
N ARG A 107 18.84 22.97 27.38
CA ARG A 107 18.54 22.61 28.77
C ARG A 107 17.90 21.22 28.85
N LEU A 108 16.85 21.00 28.05
CA LEU A 108 16.18 19.70 27.96
C LEU A 108 17.10 18.61 27.39
N ASN A 109 18.05 18.96 26.52
CA ASN A 109 19.07 18.03 26.07
C ASN A 109 19.90 17.50 27.26
N ARG A 110 20.40 18.40 28.12
CA ARG A 110 21.15 18.01 29.31
C ARG A 110 20.32 17.12 30.23
N LEU A 111 19.07 17.50 30.50
CA LEU A 111 18.16 16.71 31.34
C LEU A 111 17.79 15.36 30.70
N SER A 112 17.63 15.30 29.37
CA SER A 112 17.34 14.05 28.65
C SER A 112 18.49 13.04 28.66
N LEU A 113 19.70 13.44 29.07
CA LEU A 113 20.86 12.55 29.18
C LEU A 113 20.97 11.88 30.56
N ASP A 114 20.09 12.25 31.50
CA ASP A 114 20.07 11.72 32.85
C ASP A 114 19.92 10.17 32.87
N PRO A 115 20.83 9.42 33.50
CA PRO A 115 20.77 7.96 33.59
C PRO A 115 19.47 7.41 34.16
N THR A 116 18.79 8.11 35.09
CA THR A 116 17.55 7.63 35.72
C THR A 116 16.42 7.45 34.70
N LEU A 117 16.26 8.42 33.78
CA LEU A 117 15.29 8.37 32.69
C LEU A 117 15.53 7.15 31.78
N TRP A 118 16.79 6.92 31.42
CA TRP A 118 17.15 5.78 30.59
C TRP A 118 17.03 4.45 31.35
N ALA A 119 17.23 4.43 32.67
CA ALA A 119 16.99 3.26 33.50
C ALA A 119 15.52 2.83 33.47
N ILE A 120 14.60 3.79 33.62
CA ILE A 120 13.14 3.55 33.54
C ILE A 120 12.77 2.99 32.17
N LEU A 121 13.23 3.63 31.08
CA LEU A 121 12.95 3.17 29.72
C LEU A 121 13.57 1.81 29.41
N LEU A 122 14.79 1.55 29.87
CA LEU A 122 15.46 0.26 29.71
C LEU A 122 14.70 -0.83 30.47
N ALA A 123 14.33 -0.60 31.74
CA ALA A 123 13.58 -1.57 32.53
C ALA A 123 12.22 -1.91 31.90
N ARG A 124 11.55 -0.90 31.33
CA ARG A 124 10.25 -1.07 30.64
C ARG A 124 10.39 -1.83 29.33
N ASP A 125 11.30 -1.40 28.45
CA ASP A 125 11.36 -1.91 27.08
C ASP A 125 12.25 -3.16 26.95
N PHE A 126 13.18 -3.37 27.89
CA PHE A 126 14.21 -4.42 27.88
C PHE A 126 14.47 -4.96 29.31
N PRO A 127 13.72 -5.97 29.78
CA PRO A 127 13.73 -6.41 31.19
C PRO A 127 15.03 -7.06 31.70
N SER A 128 16.14 -7.01 30.95
CA SER A 128 17.45 -7.49 31.39
C SER A 128 18.60 -6.65 30.79
N PRO A 129 18.91 -5.48 31.38
CA PRO A 129 20.12 -4.73 31.04
C PRO A 129 21.32 -5.27 31.83
N THR A 130 22.37 -5.71 31.13
CA THR A 130 23.61 -6.25 31.74
C THR A 130 24.65 -5.17 32.11
N SER A 131 24.35 -3.90 31.83
CA SER A 131 25.31 -2.79 31.88
C SER A 131 24.63 -1.50 32.39
N PRO A 132 25.39 -0.52 32.90
CA PRO A 132 24.81 0.68 33.50
C PRO A 132 23.87 1.43 32.55
N PRO A 133 22.74 1.95 33.07
CA PRO A 133 21.72 2.58 32.24
C PRO A 133 22.27 3.84 31.58
N SER A 134 22.20 3.89 30.25
CA SER A 134 22.61 5.07 29.48
C SER A 134 21.84 5.15 28.17
N LYS A 135 21.78 6.35 27.59
CA LYS A 135 21.25 6.59 26.24
C LYS A 135 21.91 5.71 25.18
N SER A 136 23.23 5.50 25.29
CA SER A 136 24.00 4.68 24.35
C SER A 136 23.61 3.21 24.44
N LEU A 137 23.41 2.70 25.66
CA LEU A 137 22.94 1.34 25.90
C LEU A 137 21.54 1.12 25.35
N TYR A 138 20.62 2.04 25.63
CA TYR A 138 19.25 1.98 25.09
C TYR A 138 19.28 1.92 23.56
N LYS A 139 20.08 2.77 22.91
CA LYS A 139 20.26 2.76 21.45
C LYS A 139 20.75 1.40 20.93
N THR A 140 21.78 0.83 21.56
CA THR A 140 22.33 -0.47 21.16
C THR A 140 21.30 -1.60 21.33
N MET A 141 20.59 -1.63 22.46
CA MET A 141 19.55 -2.62 22.74
C MET A 141 18.36 -2.48 21.78
N TYR A 142 17.95 -1.25 21.48
CA TYR A 142 16.91 -0.95 20.51
C TYR A 142 17.27 -1.46 19.11
N GLU A 143 18.47 -1.14 18.61
CA GLU A 143 18.92 -1.61 17.29
C GLU A 143 19.07 -3.13 17.23
N ARG A 144 19.57 -3.76 18.31
CA ARG A 144 19.61 -5.23 18.43
C ARG A 144 18.21 -5.82 18.40
N ASN A 145 17.27 -5.24 19.12
CA ASN A 145 15.89 -5.73 19.18
C ASN A 145 15.14 -5.54 17.85
N LYS A 146 15.32 -4.39 17.20
CA LYS A 146 14.82 -4.10 15.86
C LYS A 146 15.38 -5.10 14.86
N SER A 147 16.68 -5.35 14.89
CA SER A 147 17.34 -6.37 14.06
C SER A 147 16.76 -7.77 14.30
N ARG A 148 16.54 -8.15 15.57
CA ARG A 148 15.87 -9.43 15.92
C ARG A 148 14.45 -9.51 15.35
N LYS A 149 13.63 -8.47 15.49
CA LYS A 149 12.26 -8.43 14.95
C LYS A 149 12.26 -8.55 13.42
N ILE A 150 13.18 -7.85 12.73
CA ILE A 150 13.34 -7.95 11.27
C ILE A 150 13.76 -9.37 10.87
N MET A 151 14.72 -9.96 11.56
CA MET A 151 15.18 -11.33 11.29
C MET A 151 14.07 -12.36 11.51
N GLN A 152 13.31 -12.23 12.60
CA GLN A 152 12.16 -13.09 12.89
C GLN A 152 11.08 -12.96 11.80
N TRP A 153 10.78 -11.74 11.36
CA TRP A 153 9.84 -11.51 10.26
C TRP A 153 10.36 -12.12 8.95
N ARG A 154 11.63 -11.90 8.58
CA ARG A 154 12.26 -12.51 7.41
C ARG A 154 12.18 -14.04 7.45
N ARG A 155 12.42 -14.65 8.61
CA ARG A 155 12.27 -16.10 8.79
C ARG A 155 10.83 -16.55 8.55
N LYS A 156 9.84 -15.82 9.06
CA LYS A 156 8.42 -16.13 8.81
C LYS A 156 8.08 -16.06 7.32
N VAL A 157 8.56 -15.03 6.61
CA VAL A 157 8.38 -14.88 5.16
C VAL A 157 9.02 -16.04 4.41
N LEU A 158 10.30 -16.34 4.67
CA LEU A 158 11.01 -17.44 4.02
C LEU A 158 10.36 -18.80 4.29
N ASN A 159 9.89 -19.05 5.51
CA ASN A 159 9.17 -20.27 5.83
C ASN A 159 7.86 -20.37 5.02
N ALA A 160 7.10 -19.28 4.89
CA ALA A 160 5.88 -19.26 4.10
C ALA A 160 6.15 -19.46 2.59
N GLU A 161 7.19 -18.81 2.05
CA GLU A 161 7.64 -19.00 0.67
C GLU A 161 8.10 -20.43 0.41
N SER A 162 8.80 -21.04 1.37
CA SER A 162 9.21 -22.46 1.30
C SER A 162 8.00 -23.39 1.23
N GLN A 163 6.95 -23.15 2.02
CA GLN A 163 5.72 -23.95 1.95
C GLN A 163 5.05 -23.81 0.58
N LEU A 164 5.00 -22.60 0.02
CA LEU A 164 4.48 -22.35 -1.32
C LEU A 164 5.25 -23.13 -2.39
N ALA A 165 6.58 -23.12 -2.31
CA ALA A 165 7.43 -23.88 -3.23
C ALA A 165 7.19 -25.40 -3.11
N MET A 166 7.02 -25.92 -1.90
CA MET A 166 6.68 -27.33 -1.66
C MET A 166 5.33 -27.70 -2.27
N CYS A 167 4.28 -26.90 -2.03
CA CYS A 167 2.96 -27.14 -2.61
C CYS A 167 3.02 -27.11 -4.14
N LYS A 168 3.79 -26.19 -4.72
CA LYS A 168 3.99 -26.12 -6.18
C LYS A 168 4.64 -27.39 -6.74
N ASN A 169 5.73 -27.85 -6.12
CA ASN A 169 6.40 -29.09 -6.54
C ASN A 169 5.45 -30.29 -6.45
N LYS A 170 4.67 -30.36 -5.37
CA LYS A 170 3.70 -31.44 -5.19
C LYS A 170 2.58 -31.41 -6.23
N LEU A 171 2.13 -30.21 -6.66
CA LEU A 171 1.18 -30.08 -7.77
C LEU A 171 1.78 -30.64 -9.08
N THR A 172 3.03 -30.30 -9.39
CA THR A 172 3.71 -30.81 -10.59
C THR A 172 3.92 -32.33 -10.52
N ASP A 173 4.21 -32.88 -9.34
CA ASP A 173 4.35 -34.32 -9.15
C ASP A 173 3.02 -35.03 -9.38
N LEU A 174 1.92 -34.50 -8.85
CA LEU A 174 0.58 -35.05 -9.05
C LEU A 174 0.15 -35.01 -10.52
N GLU A 175 0.43 -33.91 -11.22
CA GLU A 175 0.20 -33.80 -12.67
C GLU A 175 1.00 -34.85 -13.45
N SER A 176 2.28 -35.04 -13.11
CA SER A 176 3.13 -36.05 -13.71
C SER A 176 2.60 -37.47 -13.48
N MET A 177 2.21 -37.79 -12.24
CA MET A 177 1.62 -39.08 -11.89
C MET A 177 0.30 -39.33 -12.64
N MET A 178 -0.56 -38.32 -12.77
CA MET A 178 -1.79 -38.41 -13.58
C MET A 178 -1.48 -38.67 -15.06
N MET A 179 -0.46 -38.02 -15.62
CA MET A 179 -0.05 -38.21 -17.01
C MET A 179 0.46 -39.63 -17.26
N VAL A 180 1.25 -40.18 -16.33
CA VAL A 180 1.73 -41.57 -16.40
C VAL A 180 0.56 -42.55 -16.36
N GLU A 181 -0.36 -42.41 -15.41
CA GLU A 181 -1.52 -43.30 -15.31
C GLU A 181 -2.46 -43.17 -16.51
N ASN A 182 -2.61 -41.97 -17.07
CA ASN A 182 -3.37 -41.75 -18.30
C ASN A 182 -2.69 -42.40 -19.52
N GLY A 183 -1.35 -42.43 -19.55
CA GLY A 183 -0.59 -43.19 -20.54
C GLY A 183 -0.85 -44.70 -20.46
N LYS A 184 -0.81 -45.25 -19.24
CA LYS A 184 -1.15 -46.67 -18.98
C LYS A 184 -2.59 -46.98 -19.38
N LEU A 185 -3.54 -46.11 -19.02
CA LEU A 185 -4.96 -46.24 -19.37
C LEU A 185 -5.17 -46.31 -20.89
N ARG A 186 -4.50 -45.45 -21.67
CA ARG A 186 -4.57 -45.49 -23.14
C ARG A 186 -3.95 -46.76 -23.70
N ALA A 187 -2.82 -47.19 -23.15
CA ALA A 187 -2.15 -48.42 -23.59
C ALA A 187 -3.02 -49.66 -23.32
N THR A 188 -3.63 -49.78 -22.13
CA THR A 188 -4.54 -50.89 -21.81
C THR A 188 -5.81 -50.84 -22.66
N ALA A 189 -6.37 -49.66 -22.90
CA ALA A 189 -7.51 -49.50 -23.82
C ALA A 189 -7.17 -49.99 -25.24
N GLN A 190 -5.99 -49.63 -25.77
CA GLN A 190 -5.54 -50.11 -27.08
C GLN A 190 -5.37 -51.64 -27.07
N GLN A 191 -4.81 -52.23 -26.02
CA GLN A 191 -4.68 -53.68 -25.89
C GLN A 191 -6.05 -54.39 -25.86
N ILE A 192 -7.03 -53.83 -25.16
CA ILE A 192 -8.41 -54.36 -25.15
C ILE A 192 -8.97 -54.40 -26.57
N THR A 193 -8.87 -53.30 -27.32
CA THR A 193 -9.37 -53.28 -28.72
C THR A 193 -8.65 -54.28 -29.62
N ASN A 194 -7.34 -54.49 -29.42
CA ASN A 194 -6.56 -55.47 -30.18
C ASN A 194 -6.99 -56.91 -29.85
N LEU A 195 -7.27 -57.21 -28.58
CA LEU A 195 -7.78 -58.52 -28.17
C LEU A 195 -9.20 -58.76 -28.64
N GLU A 196 -10.06 -57.74 -28.67
CA GLU A 196 -11.41 -57.84 -29.24
C GLU A 196 -11.35 -58.18 -30.73
N ARG A 197 -10.43 -57.58 -31.51
CA ARG A 197 -10.18 -58.00 -32.90
C ARG A 197 -9.73 -59.45 -33.01
N THR A 198 -8.90 -59.90 -32.08
CA THR A 198 -8.43 -61.31 -32.04
C THR A 198 -9.56 -62.26 -31.67
N ARG A 199 -10.44 -61.87 -30.75
CA ARG A 199 -11.67 -62.60 -30.42
C ARG A 199 -12.58 -62.72 -31.63
N SER A 200 -12.80 -61.62 -32.36
CA SER A 200 -13.60 -61.65 -33.60
C SER A 200 -12.98 -62.55 -34.67
N ALA A 201 -11.66 -62.53 -34.84
CA ALA A 201 -10.95 -63.45 -35.72
C ALA A 201 -11.11 -64.92 -35.30
N SER A 202 -11.05 -65.21 -33.99
CA SER A 202 -11.28 -66.56 -33.47
C SER A 202 -12.71 -67.05 -33.73
N VAL A 203 -13.73 -66.20 -33.57
CA VAL A 203 -15.12 -66.54 -33.90
C VAL A 203 -15.30 -66.76 -35.40
N ALA A 204 -14.67 -65.91 -36.21
CA ALA A 204 -14.71 -65.96 -37.67
C ALA A 204 -14.12 -67.26 -38.24
N LEU A 205 -13.08 -67.83 -37.62
CA LEU A 205 -12.51 -69.13 -38.01
C LEU A 205 -13.49 -70.32 -37.86
N ASN A 206 -14.55 -70.18 -37.07
CA ASN A 206 -15.58 -71.21 -36.91
C ASN A 206 -16.63 -71.20 -38.03
N VAL A 207 -16.58 -70.22 -38.94
CA VAL A 207 -17.47 -70.09 -40.11
C VAL A 207 -16.64 -70.34 -41.38
N TRP A 208 -17.26 -70.88 -42.43
CA TRP A 208 -16.58 -71.09 -43.71
C TRP A 208 -16.10 -69.77 -44.32
N GLN A 209 -14.84 -69.71 -44.78
CA GLN A 209 -14.19 -68.52 -45.35
C GLN A 209 -13.15 -68.87 -46.43
N PRO A 210 -12.84 -67.93 -47.34
CA PRO A 210 -11.73 -68.07 -48.28
C PRO A 210 -10.36 -68.21 -47.57
N GLU A 211 -9.47 -69.05 -48.10
CA GLU A 211 -8.22 -69.42 -47.44
C GLU A 211 -7.28 -68.23 -47.17
N VAL A 212 -7.31 -67.20 -48.04
CA VAL A 212 -6.53 -65.96 -47.87
C VAL A 212 -6.92 -65.21 -46.60
N VAL A 213 -8.21 -65.18 -46.26
CA VAL A 213 -8.73 -64.51 -45.06
C VAL A 213 -8.49 -65.37 -43.83
N ARG A 214 -8.68 -66.69 -43.98
CA ARG A 214 -8.49 -67.69 -42.93
C ARG A 214 -7.04 -67.72 -42.44
N GLY A 215 -6.04 -67.69 -43.33
CA GLY A 215 -4.62 -67.71 -42.97
C GLY A 215 -4.23 -66.55 -42.04
N ARG A 216 -4.67 -65.33 -42.36
CA ARG A 216 -4.41 -64.14 -41.53
C ARG A 216 -5.08 -64.21 -40.17
N GLN A 217 -6.33 -64.65 -40.11
CA GLN A 217 -7.05 -64.81 -38.83
C GLN A 217 -6.43 -65.91 -37.96
N LYS A 218 -5.99 -67.02 -38.57
CA LYS A 218 -5.32 -68.12 -37.89
C LYS A 218 -4.01 -67.65 -37.24
N GLN A 219 -3.17 -66.93 -37.99
CA GLN A 219 -1.93 -66.35 -37.46
C GLN A 219 -2.18 -65.40 -36.28
N MET A 220 -3.22 -64.55 -36.36
CA MET A 220 -3.58 -63.65 -35.27
C MET A 220 -3.99 -64.39 -33.98
N VAL A 221 -4.74 -65.48 -34.11
CA VAL A 221 -5.21 -66.27 -32.96
C VAL A 221 -4.09 -67.12 -32.37
N GLU A 222 -3.23 -67.71 -33.20
CA GLU A 222 -2.06 -68.51 -32.77
C GLU A 222 -1.05 -67.70 -31.94
N GLN A 223 -0.95 -66.38 -32.15
CA GLN A 223 -0.12 -65.49 -31.34
C GLN A 223 -0.65 -65.31 -29.90
N CYS A 224 -1.88 -65.71 -29.60
CA CYS A 224 -2.46 -65.66 -28.26
C CYS A 224 -2.36 -67.03 -27.56
N THR A 225 -1.35 -67.20 -26.72
CA THR A 225 -1.12 -68.44 -25.94
C THR A 225 -2.07 -68.60 -24.75
N VAL A 226 -2.65 -67.50 -24.26
CA VAL A 226 -3.56 -67.46 -23.11
C VAL A 226 -5.01 -67.29 -23.60
N PRO A 227 -6.01 -67.91 -22.95
CA PRO A 227 -7.42 -67.70 -23.29
C PRO A 227 -7.78 -66.22 -23.38
N ILE A 228 -8.34 -65.81 -24.52
CA ILE A 228 -8.62 -64.41 -24.86
C ILE A 228 -9.51 -63.74 -23.80
N GLN A 229 -10.51 -64.46 -23.27
CA GLN A 229 -11.44 -63.94 -22.28
C GLN A 229 -10.76 -63.60 -20.95
N SER A 230 -9.89 -64.48 -20.43
CA SER A 230 -9.15 -64.23 -19.18
C SER A 230 -8.26 -62.99 -19.29
N ARG A 231 -7.54 -62.84 -20.41
CA ARG A 231 -6.69 -61.67 -20.65
C ARG A 231 -7.50 -60.38 -20.77
N LEU A 232 -8.67 -60.45 -21.41
CA LEU A 232 -9.58 -59.33 -21.58
C LEU A 232 -10.14 -58.86 -20.22
N ASP A 233 -10.49 -59.79 -19.34
CA ASP A 233 -10.97 -59.48 -17.99
C ASP A 233 -9.86 -58.87 -17.12
N SER A 234 -8.62 -59.38 -17.21
CA SER A 234 -7.46 -58.76 -16.55
C SER A 234 -7.22 -57.31 -16.99
N LEU A 235 -7.19 -57.06 -18.30
CA LEU A 235 -6.98 -55.71 -18.84
C LEU A 235 -8.12 -54.76 -18.50
N LYS A 236 -9.38 -55.25 -18.42
CA LYS A 236 -10.51 -54.44 -17.94
C LYS A 236 -10.32 -54.03 -16.50
N MET A 237 -9.85 -54.93 -15.64
CA MET A 237 -9.55 -54.59 -14.24
C MET A 237 -8.43 -53.57 -14.14
N GLU A 238 -7.34 -53.73 -14.89
CA GLU A 238 -6.25 -52.74 -14.96
C GLU A 238 -6.74 -51.38 -15.46
N PHE A 239 -7.63 -51.35 -16.45
CA PHE A 239 -8.25 -50.12 -16.94
C PHE A 239 -9.06 -49.41 -15.84
N GLN A 240 -9.86 -50.15 -15.07
CA GLN A 240 -10.61 -49.57 -13.95
C GLN A 240 -9.69 -49.07 -12.84
N VAL A 241 -8.62 -49.80 -12.52
CA VAL A 241 -7.62 -49.36 -11.52
C VAL A 241 -6.94 -48.08 -11.96
N CYS A 242 -6.49 -47.97 -13.22
CA CYS A 242 -5.89 -46.73 -13.74
C CYS A 242 -6.87 -45.55 -13.65
N LYS A 243 -8.14 -45.77 -14.01
CA LYS A 243 -9.20 -44.76 -13.91
C LYS A 243 -9.40 -44.31 -12.46
N GLN A 244 -9.44 -45.24 -11.51
CA GLN A 244 -9.56 -44.95 -10.09
C GLN A 244 -8.33 -44.21 -9.55
N GLN A 245 -7.13 -44.56 -10.01
CA GLN A 245 -5.90 -43.91 -9.60
C GLN A 245 -5.84 -42.45 -10.09
N ILE A 246 -6.22 -42.20 -11.34
CA ILE A 246 -6.35 -40.84 -11.89
C ILE A 246 -7.35 -40.01 -11.07
N ALA A 247 -8.50 -40.59 -10.71
CA ALA A 247 -9.49 -39.91 -9.87
C ALA A 247 -8.94 -39.58 -8.47
N THR A 248 -8.15 -40.49 -7.89
CA THR A 248 -7.48 -40.28 -6.59
C THR A 248 -6.47 -39.13 -6.66
N TYR A 249 -5.61 -39.12 -7.69
CA TYR A 249 -4.65 -38.03 -7.88
C TYR A 249 -5.33 -36.70 -8.18
N SER A 250 -6.41 -36.69 -8.97
CA SER A 250 -7.19 -35.49 -9.24
C SER A 250 -7.76 -34.87 -7.96
N LYS A 251 -8.34 -35.68 -7.07
CA LYS A 251 -8.80 -35.21 -5.75
C LYS A 251 -7.65 -34.69 -4.88
N ALA A 252 -6.50 -35.37 -4.90
CA ALA A 252 -5.31 -34.91 -4.17
C ALA A 252 -4.78 -33.59 -4.72
N TYR A 253 -4.83 -33.40 -6.04
CA TYR A 253 -4.44 -32.18 -6.74
C TYR A 253 -5.33 -31.01 -6.33
N ASP A 254 -6.65 -31.18 -6.35
CA ASP A 254 -7.59 -30.13 -5.94
C ASP A 254 -7.38 -29.72 -4.48
N LYS A 255 -7.10 -30.70 -3.59
CA LYS A 255 -6.77 -30.42 -2.19
C LYS A 255 -5.46 -29.65 -2.05
N GLU A 256 -4.42 -30.04 -2.76
CA GLU A 256 -3.13 -29.35 -2.72
C GLU A 256 -3.21 -27.95 -3.34
N LYS A 257 -4.03 -27.77 -4.38
CA LYS A 257 -4.29 -26.48 -5.02
C LYS A 257 -4.96 -25.49 -4.05
N LYS A 258 -5.90 -25.96 -3.23
CA LYS A 258 -6.48 -25.13 -2.15
C LYS A 258 -5.43 -24.69 -1.14
N ARG A 259 -4.58 -25.62 -0.67
CA ARG A 259 -3.46 -25.31 0.24
C ARG A 259 -2.47 -24.32 -0.37
N PHE A 260 -2.17 -24.46 -1.66
CA PHE A 260 -1.31 -23.54 -2.38
C PHE A 260 -1.88 -22.11 -2.34
N ILE A 261 -3.18 -21.94 -2.59
CA ILE A 261 -3.86 -20.63 -2.54
C ILE A 261 -3.81 -20.03 -1.12
N GLU A 262 -4.08 -20.84 -0.10
CA GLU A 262 -4.00 -20.41 1.31
C GLU A 262 -2.59 -19.92 1.68
N HIS A 263 -1.55 -20.65 1.27
CA HIS A 263 -0.16 -20.24 1.49
C HIS A 263 0.24 -19.01 0.67
N GLU A 264 -0.27 -18.88 -0.55
CA GLU A 264 -0.06 -17.70 -1.38
C GLU A 264 -0.64 -16.44 -0.73
N GLU A 265 -1.86 -16.53 -0.19
CA GLU A 265 -2.48 -15.45 0.57
C GLU A 265 -1.71 -15.13 1.86
N ALA A 266 -1.24 -16.16 2.58
CA ALA A 266 -0.38 -15.98 3.74
C ALA A 266 0.91 -15.22 3.40
N VAL A 267 1.57 -15.55 2.29
CA VAL A 267 2.75 -14.81 1.81
C VAL A 267 2.38 -13.37 1.44
N ARG A 268 1.27 -13.15 0.72
CA ARG A 268 0.80 -11.80 0.37
C ARG A 268 0.56 -10.93 1.61
N SER A 269 -0.07 -11.47 2.64
CA SER A 269 -0.32 -10.75 3.90
C SER A 269 0.97 -10.45 4.67
N LEU A 270 1.94 -11.36 4.65
CA LEU A 270 3.24 -11.19 5.32
C LEU A 270 4.18 -10.22 4.59
N LYS A 271 4.01 -10.03 3.28
CA LYS A 271 4.89 -9.17 2.45
C LYS A 271 4.79 -7.69 2.83
N TYR A 272 3.73 -7.26 3.51
CA TYR A 272 3.69 -5.95 4.15
C TYR A 272 4.68 -5.94 5.33
N GLN A 273 5.74 -5.13 5.24
CA GLN A 273 6.73 -4.99 6.31
C GLN A 273 6.43 -3.71 7.13
N PRO A 274 5.90 -3.81 8.37
CA PRO A 274 5.56 -2.63 9.17
C PRO A 274 6.77 -1.78 9.61
N LEU A 275 7.97 -2.36 9.55
CA LEU A 275 9.23 -1.72 9.95
C LEU A 275 10.04 -1.17 8.75
N GLN A 276 9.50 -1.23 7.53
CA GLN A 276 10.19 -0.83 6.30
C GLN A 276 10.16 0.68 6.04
N GLY A 277 9.41 1.47 6.83
CA GLY A 277 9.26 2.92 6.64
C GLY A 277 10.56 3.74 6.64
N ASN A 278 11.71 3.14 6.93
CA ASN A 278 13.03 3.81 6.90
C ASN A 278 14.05 3.17 5.93
N GLN A 279 13.67 2.12 5.18
CA GLN A 279 14.48 1.61 4.07
C GLN A 279 13.66 1.72 2.80
N LEU A 280 13.67 2.92 2.21
CA LEU A 280 13.51 3.07 0.78
C LEU A 280 14.54 2.14 0.14
N VAL A 281 14.06 1.05 -0.45
CA VAL A 281 14.80 0.33 -1.47
C VAL A 281 15.29 1.39 -2.46
N PRO A 282 16.60 1.56 -2.70
CA PRO A 282 17.05 2.32 -3.85
C PRO A 282 16.71 1.44 -5.06
N GLU A 283 15.49 1.57 -5.54
CA GLU A 283 15.15 1.16 -6.88
C GLU A 283 16.10 1.93 -7.79
N LYS A 284 16.83 1.16 -8.59
CA LYS A 284 17.91 1.60 -9.47
C LYS A 284 17.49 2.84 -10.27
N ASN A 285 17.93 4.00 -9.82
CA ASN A 285 18.03 5.20 -10.64
C ASN A 285 19.33 5.90 -10.24
N GLU A 286 20.37 5.65 -11.02
CA GLU A 286 21.63 6.39 -10.99
C GLU A 286 21.36 7.86 -11.35
N VAL A 287 20.97 8.68 -10.38
CA VAL A 287 21.11 10.12 -10.51
C VAL A 287 22.48 10.49 -9.95
N LYS A 288 23.42 10.76 -10.85
CA LYS A 288 24.76 11.30 -10.56
C LYS A 288 24.63 12.65 -9.84
N ILE A 289 24.49 12.64 -8.53
CA ILE A 289 24.64 13.85 -7.72
C ILE A 289 26.13 14.16 -7.63
N LYS A 290 26.59 15.12 -8.45
CA LYS A 290 27.96 15.66 -8.39
C LYS A 290 28.20 16.24 -6.99
N ARG A 291 29.01 15.56 -6.20
CA ARG A 291 29.54 16.08 -4.92
C ARG A 291 30.38 17.34 -5.20
N LYS A 292 29.98 18.49 -4.62
CA LYS A 292 30.84 19.67 -4.55
C LYS A 292 32.07 19.33 -3.72
N LYS A 293 33.27 19.45 -4.31
CA LYS A 293 34.55 19.30 -3.61
C LYS A 293 34.66 20.40 -2.54
N LEU A 294 34.84 20.00 -1.28
CA LEU A 294 35.25 20.90 -0.20
C LEU A 294 36.70 21.35 -0.47
N LYS A 295 36.94 22.66 -0.49
CA LYS A 295 38.28 23.23 -0.60
C LYS A 295 39.06 22.90 0.68
N HIS A 296 40.16 22.19 0.51
CA HIS A 296 41.16 21.92 1.53
C HIS A 296 41.81 23.25 1.94
N ARG A 297 41.64 23.68 3.20
CA ARG A 297 42.47 24.76 3.75
C ARG A 297 43.78 24.13 4.22
N HIS A 298 44.89 24.54 3.60
CA HIS A 298 46.23 24.26 4.09
C HIS A 298 46.40 24.81 5.51
N CYS A 299 46.78 23.96 6.46
CA CYS A 299 47.57 24.40 7.61
C CYS A 299 49.01 24.60 7.11
N LYS A 300 49.54 25.81 7.30
CA LYS A 300 51.00 26.00 7.35
C LYS A 300 51.42 25.88 8.81
N PHE A 301 52.54 25.18 9.00
CA PHE A 301 53.29 25.09 10.24
C PHE A 301 53.67 26.47 10.78
#